data_AF-A0A7W3J3M2-F1
#
_entry.id   AF-A0A7W3J3M2-F1
#
_cell.length_a   1.000
_cell.length_b   1.000
_cell.length_c   1.000
_cell.angle_alpha   90.00
_cell.angle_beta   90.00
_cell.angle_gamma   90.00
#
_symmetry.space_group_name_H-M   'P 1'
#
loop_
_entity.id
_entity.type
_entity.pdbx_description
1 polymer ?
#
loop_
_entity_poly.entity_id
_entity_poly.type
_entity_poly.pdbx_seq_one_letter_code
_entity_poly.pdbx_strand_id
1 'polypeptide(L)'
;MKPLQSIAMGLLVVVLSARFHGYDALADPFGWLLVLLGLRDLPAELVHRSRLTSLAVLAAAVSVVLWFPAVTDALYDQDASLGWAANLPQVGFMALLCHALAARAAAVGDTRAARWLGLLRTGSIVVGLLPVLVFGAGMDSLEDPTYLAAGMVAVALIWGLFSWNARPWALAGVQQSAAGPPATS
;
A
#
# COMPACT_ATOMS: atom_id res chain seq x y z
N MET A 1 17.28 -6.81 -0.09
CA MET A 1 16.44 -6.16 0.94
C MET A 1 15.30 -7.10 1.30
N LYS A 2 14.74 -7.05 2.51
CA LYS A 2 13.53 -7.85 2.81
C LYS A 2 12.36 -7.31 1.99
N PRO A 3 11.49 -8.15 1.42
CA PRO A 3 10.45 -7.71 0.49
C PRO A 3 9.50 -6.68 1.13
N LEU A 4 9.03 -6.95 2.36
CA LEU A 4 8.18 -6.00 3.09
C LEU A 4 8.89 -4.69 3.43
N GLN A 5 10.22 -4.71 3.63
CA GLN A 5 10.99 -3.50 3.88
C GLN A 5 11.06 -2.63 2.62
N SER A 6 11.22 -3.23 1.44
CA SER A 6 11.19 -2.50 0.16
C SER A 6 9.82 -1.85 -0.07
N ILE A 7 8.74 -2.60 0.19
CA ILE A 7 7.37 -2.08 0.08
C ILE A 7 7.14 -0.95 1.10
N ALA A 8 7.58 -1.12 2.35
CA ALA A 8 7.43 -0.11 3.39
C ALA A 8 8.19 1.18 3.04
N MET A 9 9.42 1.07 2.55
CA MET A 9 10.20 2.22 2.08
C MET A 9 9.53 2.91 0.90
N GLY A 10 9.00 2.14 -0.06
CA GLY A 10 8.29 2.70 -1.20
C GLY A 10 7.04 3.47 -0.78
N LEU A 11 6.21 2.88 0.07
CA LEU A 11 5.02 3.56 0.63
C LEU A 11 5.40 4.77 1.49
N LEU A 12 6.52 4.73 2.21
CA LEU A 12 7.03 5.87 2.96
C LEU A 12 7.35 7.05 2.02
N VAL A 13 7.99 6.79 0.87
CA VAL A 13 8.24 7.83 -0.13
C VAL A 13 6.94 8.37 -0.69
N VAL A 14 5.97 7.51 -1.02
CA VAL A 14 4.66 7.95 -1.57
C VAL A 14 3.83 8.76 -0.56
N VAL A 15 3.94 8.47 0.73
CA VAL A 15 3.15 9.16 1.77
C VAL A 15 3.81 10.46 2.22
N LEU A 16 5.14 10.56 2.13
CA LEU A 16 5.87 11.75 2.50
C LEU A 16 6.05 12.66 1.29
N SER A 17 5.49 13.87 1.35
CA SER A 17 5.69 14.88 0.31
C SER A 17 6.72 15.91 0.76
N ALA A 18 7.68 16.23 -0.11
CA ALA A 18 8.67 17.28 0.07
C ALA A 18 8.62 18.25 -1.13
N ARG A 19 7.78 19.29 -1.02
CA ARG A 19 7.53 20.20 -2.15
C ARG A 19 8.63 21.24 -2.32
N PHE A 20 9.24 21.29 -3.51
CA PHE A 20 10.19 22.30 -3.94
C PHE A 20 9.77 22.84 -5.32
N HIS A 21 9.50 24.15 -5.42
CA HIS A 21 9.06 24.80 -6.66
C HIS A 21 7.84 24.11 -7.31
N GLY A 22 6.89 23.64 -6.49
CA GLY A 22 5.68 22.94 -6.94
C GLY A 22 5.86 21.43 -7.17
N TYR A 23 7.08 20.96 -7.42
CA TYR A 23 7.37 19.54 -7.58
C TYR A 23 7.59 18.85 -6.24
N ASP A 24 7.23 17.57 -6.16
CA ASP A 24 7.63 16.71 -5.05
C ASP A 24 9.03 16.16 -5.28
N ALA A 25 9.97 16.49 -4.38
CA ALA A 25 11.32 15.92 -4.37
C ALA A 25 11.33 14.46 -3.93
N LEU A 26 10.32 14.01 -3.17
CA LEU A 26 10.06 12.61 -2.86
C LEU A 26 9.10 12.02 -3.89
N ALA A 27 9.50 12.07 -5.17
CA ALA A 27 8.57 11.74 -6.24
C ALA A 27 7.98 10.33 -6.08
N ASP A 28 6.67 10.26 -5.92
CA ASP A 28 5.87 9.03 -5.81
C ASP A 28 6.25 7.93 -6.81
N PRO A 29 6.60 8.21 -8.09
CA PRO A 29 7.07 7.17 -9.01
C PRO A 29 8.24 6.34 -8.46
N PHE A 30 9.19 6.97 -7.76
CA PHE A 30 10.29 6.24 -7.13
C PHE A 30 9.80 5.35 -5.99
N GLY A 31 8.84 5.82 -5.20
CA GLY A 31 8.21 5.02 -4.16
C GLY A 31 7.52 3.78 -4.74
N TRP A 32 6.76 3.93 -5.83
CA TRP A 32 6.12 2.81 -6.51
C TRP A 32 7.11 1.82 -7.15
N LEU A 33 8.26 2.28 -7.65
CA LEU A 33 9.33 1.37 -8.10
C LEU A 33 9.83 0.47 -6.97
N LEU A 34 10.04 1.03 -5.76
CA LEU A 34 10.42 0.25 -4.58
C LEU A 34 9.32 -0.74 -4.14
N VAL A 35 8.05 -0.34 -4.27
CA VAL A 35 6.91 -1.23 -4.01
C VAL A 35 6.92 -2.41 -5.00
N LEU A 36 7.08 -2.14 -6.30
CA LEU A 36 7.12 -3.18 -7.34
C LEU A 36 8.29 -4.14 -7.16
N LEU A 37 9.47 -3.63 -6.78
CA LEU A 37 10.63 -4.46 -6.43
C LEU A 37 10.32 -5.37 -5.23
N GLY A 38 9.70 -4.83 -4.18
CA GLY A 38 9.31 -5.62 -3.02
C GLY A 38 8.25 -6.69 -3.33
N LEU A 39 7.27 -6.38 -4.20
CA LEU A 39 6.28 -7.35 -4.69
C LEU A 39 6.91 -8.46 -5.52
N ARG A 40 7.95 -8.15 -6.31
CA ARG A 40 8.68 -9.14 -7.10
C ARG A 40 9.31 -10.20 -6.20
N ASP A 41 9.85 -9.76 -5.08
CA ASP A 41 10.56 -10.60 -4.11
C ASP A 41 9.62 -11.28 -3.09
N LEU A 42 8.31 -11.00 -3.14
CA LEU A 42 7.31 -11.77 -2.38
C LEU A 42 7.11 -13.18 -2.97
N PRO A 43 6.67 -14.16 -2.14
CA PRO A 43 6.42 -15.53 -2.59
C PRO A 43 5.42 -15.64 -3.75
N ALA A 44 5.61 -16.66 -4.59
CA ALA A 44 4.77 -16.91 -5.76
C ALA A 44 3.33 -17.24 -5.39
N GLU A 45 3.14 -17.89 -4.23
CA GLU A 45 1.83 -18.33 -3.73
C GLU A 45 1.01 -17.19 -3.08
N LEU A 46 1.47 -15.93 -3.20
CA LEU A 46 0.73 -14.80 -2.67
C LEU A 46 -0.62 -14.67 -3.38
N VAL A 47 -1.69 -14.74 -2.58
CA VAL A 47 -3.06 -14.58 -3.06
C VAL A 47 -3.20 -13.23 -3.78
N HIS A 48 -3.82 -13.25 -4.97
CA HIS A 48 -4.05 -12.06 -5.81
C HIS A 48 -2.80 -11.32 -6.27
N ARG A 49 -1.63 -11.97 -6.35
CA ARG A 49 -0.38 -11.35 -6.82
C ARG A 49 -0.53 -10.53 -8.10
N SER A 50 -1.20 -11.06 -9.13
CA SER A 50 -1.43 -10.34 -10.38
C SER A 50 -2.23 -9.05 -10.20
N ARG A 51 -3.24 -9.04 -9.31
CA ARG A 51 -4.06 -7.86 -9.03
C ARG A 51 -3.30 -6.82 -8.19
N LEU A 52 -2.46 -7.28 -7.27
CA LEU A 52 -1.54 -6.42 -6.52
C LEU A 52 -0.57 -5.70 -7.46
N THR A 53 0.04 -6.45 -8.38
CA THR A 53 0.95 -5.88 -9.37
C THR A 53 0.22 -4.92 -10.30
N SER A 54 -0.97 -5.26 -10.80
CA SER A 54 -1.73 -4.34 -11.66
C SER A 54 -2.12 -3.05 -10.94
N LEU A 55 -2.53 -3.13 -9.67
CA LEU A 55 -2.83 -1.93 -8.87
C LEU A 55 -1.58 -1.09 -8.60
N ALA A 56 -0.45 -1.71 -8.27
CA ALA A 56 0.81 -0.99 -8.07
C ALA A 56 1.30 -0.32 -9.37
N VAL A 57 1.18 -0.99 -10.52
CA VAL A 57 1.51 -0.40 -11.83
C VAL A 57 0.55 0.74 -12.17
N LEU A 58 -0.75 0.57 -11.92
CA LEU A 58 -1.73 1.62 -12.17
C LEU A 58 -1.47 2.84 -11.27
N ALA A 59 -1.19 2.62 -9.99
CA ALA A 59 -0.83 3.68 -9.06
C ALA A 59 0.45 4.39 -9.48
N ALA A 60 1.47 3.65 -9.93
CA ALA A 60 2.70 4.23 -10.48
C ALA A 60 2.43 5.08 -11.74
N ALA A 61 1.56 4.61 -12.63
CA ALA A 61 1.21 5.35 -13.84
C ALA A 61 0.49 6.66 -13.50
N VAL A 62 -0.47 6.61 -12.56
CA VAL A 62 -1.16 7.81 -12.09
C VAL A 62 -0.18 8.75 -11.39
N SER A 63 0.70 8.23 -10.54
CA SER A 63 1.66 9.06 -9.81
C SER A 63 2.66 9.77 -10.74
N VAL A 64 3.05 9.16 -11.86
CA VAL A 64 3.86 9.83 -12.90
C VAL A 64 3.12 11.02 -13.50
N VAL A 65 1.82 10.88 -13.74
CA VAL A 65 0.99 11.95 -14.29
C VAL A 65 0.79 13.08 -13.27
N LEU A 66 0.50 12.75 -12.01
CA LEU A 66 0.29 13.72 -10.93
C LEU A 66 1.57 14.42 -10.45
N TRP A 67 2.75 13.87 -10.76
CA TRP A 67 4.01 14.49 -10.38
C TRP A 67 4.23 15.86 -11.04
N PHE A 68 3.56 16.13 -12.17
CA PHE A 68 3.57 17.44 -12.81
C PHE A 68 2.60 18.40 -12.09
N PRO A 69 3.07 19.54 -11.54
CA PRO A 69 2.24 20.48 -10.79
C PRO A 69 1.01 20.94 -11.57
N ALA A 70 1.20 21.22 -12.87
CA ALA A 70 0.11 21.67 -13.75
C ALA A 70 -1.07 20.69 -13.83
N VAL A 71 -0.83 19.38 -13.70
CA VAL A 71 -1.90 18.38 -13.72
C VAL A 71 -2.62 18.35 -12.39
N THR A 72 -1.86 18.38 -11.30
CA THR A 72 -2.39 18.37 -9.94
C THR A 72 -3.21 19.63 -9.66
N ASP A 73 -2.68 20.81 -10.02
CA ASP A 73 -3.38 22.09 -9.88
C ASP A 73 -4.68 22.08 -10.70
N ALA A 74 -4.64 21.61 -11.95
CA ALA A 74 -5.83 21.51 -12.80
C ALA A 74 -6.91 20.54 -12.27
N LEU A 75 -6.54 19.53 -11.49
CA LEU A 75 -7.49 18.61 -10.84
C LEU A 75 -8.12 19.28 -9.62
N TYR A 76 -7.32 19.88 -8.75
CA TYR A 76 -7.81 20.55 -7.53
C TYR A 76 -8.64 21.80 -7.84
N ASP A 77 -8.30 22.54 -8.90
CA ASP A 77 -9.07 23.71 -9.36
C ASP A 77 -10.45 23.32 -9.90
N GLN A 78 -10.60 22.10 -10.42
CA GLN A 78 -11.89 21.59 -10.89
C GLN A 78 -12.73 21.03 -9.75
N ASP A 79 -12.20 20.07 -9.00
CA ASP A 79 -12.90 19.43 -7.88
C ASP A 79 -11.91 18.61 -7.02
N ALA A 80 -11.91 18.84 -5.70
CA ALA A 80 -11.07 18.11 -4.74
C ALA A 80 -11.28 16.57 -4.80
N SER A 81 -12.48 16.12 -5.16
CA SER A 81 -12.81 14.71 -5.31
C SER A 81 -12.03 14.01 -6.43
N LEU A 82 -11.58 14.75 -7.45
CA LEU A 82 -10.76 14.21 -8.53
C LEU A 82 -9.35 13.88 -8.06
N GLY A 83 -8.77 14.74 -7.23
CA GLY A 83 -7.49 14.46 -6.56
C GLY A 83 -7.56 13.20 -5.71
N TRP A 84 -8.68 12.98 -5.02
CA TRP A 84 -8.92 11.73 -4.30
C TRP A 84 -9.09 10.53 -5.21
N ALA A 85 -9.91 10.65 -6.25
CA ALA A 85 -10.18 9.57 -7.20
C ALA A 85 -8.88 9.05 -7.85
N ALA A 86 -7.94 9.96 -8.15
CA ALA A 86 -6.63 9.62 -8.67
C ALA A 86 -5.80 8.75 -7.70
N ASN A 87 -6.05 8.83 -6.38
CA ASN A 87 -5.38 8.05 -5.35
C ASN A 87 -6.07 6.69 -5.06
N LEU A 88 -7.22 6.38 -5.67
CA LEU A 88 -7.91 5.10 -5.46
C LEU A 88 -7.08 3.86 -5.79
N PRO A 89 -6.23 3.84 -6.85
CA PRO A 89 -5.34 2.71 -7.10
C PRO A 89 -4.39 2.42 -5.92
N GLN A 90 -3.89 3.47 -5.26
CA GLN A 90 -3.04 3.35 -4.08
C GLN A 90 -3.80 2.76 -2.89
N VAL A 91 -4.99 3.27 -2.60
CA VAL A 91 -5.83 2.76 -1.50
C VAL A 91 -6.23 1.31 -1.76
N GLY A 92 -6.61 0.98 -3.00
CA GLY A 92 -6.91 -0.38 -3.44
C GLY A 92 -5.71 -1.31 -3.26
N PHE A 93 -4.51 -0.85 -3.62
CA PHE A 93 -3.27 -1.59 -3.39
C PHE A 93 -3.05 -1.88 -1.90
N MET A 94 -3.16 -0.87 -1.04
CA MET A 94 -2.98 -1.03 0.41
C MET A 94 -3.97 -2.03 1.02
N ALA A 95 -5.25 -1.92 0.64
CA ALA A 95 -6.29 -2.84 1.12
C ALA A 95 -6.04 -4.28 0.68
N LEU A 96 -5.69 -4.48 -0.60
CA LEU A 96 -5.41 -5.80 -1.14
C LEU A 96 -4.13 -6.40 -0.56
N LEU A 97 -3.11 -5.58 -0.31
CA LEU A 97 -1.85 -6.01 0.28
C LEU A 97 -2.10 -6.50 1.72
N CYS A 98 -2.83 -5.71 2.50
CA CYS A 98 -3.24 -6.10 3.85
C CYS A 98 -4.01 -7.43 3.84
N HIS A 99 -4.93 -7.61 2.89
CA HIS A 99 -5.69 -8.86 2.74
C HIS A 99 -4.77 -10.06 2.46
N ALA A 100 -3.88 -9.95 1.47
CA ALA A 100 -2.99 -11.03 1.07
C ALA A 100 -2.02 -11.41 2.21
N LEU A 101 -1.46 -10.42 2.91
CA LEU A 101 -0.59 -10.67 4.05
C LEU A 101 -1.34 -11.25 5.26
N ALA A 102 -2.57 -10.80 5.53
CA ALA A 102 -3.40 -11.34 6.61
C ALA A 102 -3.70 -12.83 6.39
N ALA A 103 -4.05 -13.21 5.16
CA ALA A 103 -4.30 -14.61 4.80
C ALA A 103 -3.08 -15.49 5.05
N ARG A 104 -1.88 -15.01 4.70
CA ARG A 104 -0.63 -15.75 4.93
C ARG A 104 -0.24 -15.85 6.40
N ALA A 105 -0.38 -14.74 7.15
CA ALA A 105 -0.16 -14.75 8.59
C ALA A 105 -1.10 -15.74 9.29
N ALA A 106 -2.38 -15.76 8.90
CA ALA A 106 -3.37 -16.71 9.43
C ALA A 106 -3.03 -18.17 9.10
N ALA A 107 -2.57 -18.44 7.87
CA ALA A 107 -2.22 -19.79 7.43
C ALA A 107 -1.09 -20.44 8.25
N VAL A 108 -0.20 -19.63 8.85
CA VAL A 108 0.88 -20.12 9.74
C VAL A 108 0.59 -19.91 11.22
N GLY A 109 -0.65 -19.55 11.58
CA GLY A 109 -1.09 -19.39 12.97
C GLY A 109 -0.72 -18.06 13.64
N ASP A 110 -0.18 -17.07 12.92
CA ASP A 110 0.14 -15.73 13.45
C ASP A 110 -1.13 -14.86 13.52
N THR A 111 -2.01 -15.18 14.47
CA THR A 111 -3.32 -14.53 14.60
C THR A 111 -3.24 -13.06 14.98
N ARG A 112 -2.13 -12.60 15.59
CA ARG A 112 -1.93 -11.19 15.94
C ARG A 112 -1.67 -10.37 14.69
N ALA A 113 -0.72 -10.78 13.85
CA ALA A 113 -0.43 -10.09 12.60
C ALA A 113 -1.65 -10.13 11.66
N ALA A 114 -2.32 -11.28 11.55
CA ALA A 114 -3.52 -11.42 10.73
C ALA A 114 -4.66 -10.45 11.16
N ARG A 115 -4.90 -10.30 12.47
CA ARG A 115 -5.89 -9.35 13.00
C ARG A 115 -5.53 -7.90 12.71
N TRP A 116 -4.28 -7.51 12.96
CA TRP A 116 -3.80 -6.15 12.67
C TRP A 116 -3.91 -5.81 11.19
N LEU A 117 -3.50 -6.71 10.30
CA LEU A 117 -3.64 -6.53 8.85
C LEU A 117 -5.12 -6.51 8.43
N GLY A 118 -5.99 -7.29 9.09
CA GLY A 118 -7.43 -7.21 8.90
C GLY A 118 -8.01 -5.85 9.25
N LEU A 119 -7.58 -5.25 10.37
CA LEU A 119 -7.97 -3.90 10.76
C LEU A 119 -7.49 -2.85 9.76
N LEU A 120 -6.23 -2.93 9.33
CA LEU A 120 -5.66 -2.00 8.33
C LEU A 120 -6.36 -2.12 6.97
N ARG A 121 -6.74 -3.35 6.56
CA ARG A 121 -7.56 -3.58 5.37
C ARG A 121 -8.89 -2.85 5.49
N THR A 122 -9.61 -3.05 6.59
CA THR A 122 -10.91 -2.41 6.81
C THR A 122 -10.75 -0.89 6.85
N GLY A 123 -9.75 -0.37 7.56
CA GLY A 123 -9.44 1.06 7.60
C GLY A 123 -9.16 1.63 6.21
N SER A 124 -8.38 0.93 5.38
CA SER A 124 -8.09 1.34 4.00
C SER A 124 -9.35 1.40 3.15
N ILE A 125 -10.25 0.42 3.29
CA ILE A 125 -11.54 0.41 2.56
C ILE A 125 -12.43 1.57 3.02
N VAL A 126 -12.56 1.77 4.34
CA VAL A 126 -13.37 2.87 4.91
C VAL A 126 -12.85 4.21 4.43
N VAL A 127 -11.54 4.44 4.49
CA VAL A 127 -10.89 5.64 3.97
C VAL A 127 -11.13 5.79 2.48
N GLY A 128 -10.98 4.73 1.68
CA GLY A 128 -11.23 4.80 0.24
C GLY A 128 -12.65 5.21 -0.13
N LEU A 129 -13.64 4.86 0.70
CA LEU A 129 -15.05 5.19 0.50
C LEU A 129 -15.47 6.53 1.10
N LEU A 130 -14.71 7.06 2.07
CA LEU A 130 -15.07 8.27 2.81
C LEU A 130 -15.36 9.45 1.88
N PRO A 131 -14.58 9.72 0.82
CA PRO A 131 -14.85 10.87 -0.05
C PRO A 131 -16.13 10.80 -0.88
N VAL A 132 -16.64 9.59 -1.15
CA VAL A 132 -17.99 9.44 -1.72
C VAL A 132 -19.04 9.96 -0.74
N LEU A 133 -18.80 9.77 0.57
CA LEU A 133 -19.67 10.29 1.62
C LEU A 133 -19.45 11.79 1.86
N VAL A 134 -18.19 12.25 1.92
CA VAL A 134 -17.85 13.67 2.18
C VAL A 134 -18.34 14.55 1.05
N PHE A 135 -17.86 14.32 -0.18
CA PHE A 135 -18.20 15.16 -1.33
C PHE A 135 -19.59 14.84 -1.90
N GLY A 136 -20.04 13.58 -1.81
CA GLY A 136 -21.35 13.18 -2.32
C GLY A 136 -22.52 13.57 -1.41
N ALA A 137 -22.31 13.67 -0.08
CA ALA A 137 -23.35 14.09 0.87
C ALA A 137 -23.18 15.53 1.38
N GLY A 138 -22.21 16.29 0.84
CA GLY A 138 -21.96 17.70 1.22
C GLY A 138 -21.51 17.88 2.67
N MET A 139 -20.73 16.93 3.20
CA MET A 139 -20.24 16.93 4.58
C MET A 139 -18.82 17.51 4.66
N ASP A 140 -18.61 18.74 4.18
CA ASP A 140 -17.29 19.36 4.04
C ASP A 140 -16.47 19.40 5.35
N SER A 141 -17.15 19.42 6.51
CA SER A 141 -16.49 19.36 7.83
C SER A 141 -15.73 18.05 8.10
N LEU A 142 -15.95 17.00 7.30
CA LEU A 142 -15.27 15.71 7.40
C LEU A 142 -14.08 15.58 6.44
N GLU A 143 -13.77 16.60 5.65
CA GLU A 143 -12.64 16.59 4.72
C GLU A 143 -11.30 16.38 5.46
N ASP A 144 -10.95 17.29 6.38
CA ASP A 144 -9.71 17.20 7.16
C ASP A 144 -9.61 15.90 7.98
N PRO A 145 -10.66 15.47 8.73
CA PRO A 145 -10.67 14.17 9.40
C PRO A 145 -10.41 12.99 8.45
N THR A 146 -10.90 13.05 7.21
CA THR A 146 -10.71 11.99 6.21
C THR A 146 -9.25 11.89 5.80
N TYR A 147 -8.59 13.02 5.49
CA TYR A 147 -7.16 13.02 5.18
C TYR A 147 -6.31 12.55 6.37
N LEU A 148 -6.65 12.99 7.58
CA LEU A 148 -5.97 12.53 8.79
C LEU A 148 -6.12 11.02 8.99
N ALA A 149 -7.32 10.47 8.82
CA ALA A 149 -7.58 9.04 8.91
C ALA A 149 -6.80 8.25 7.85
N ALA A 150 -6.74 8.76 6.62
CA ALA A 150 -5.96 8.17 5.54
C ALA A 150 -4.46 8.10 5.87
N GLY A 151 -3.90 9.22 6.34
CA GLY A 151 -2.52 9.30 6.79
C GLY A 151 -2.21 8.32 7.93
N MET A 152 -3.09 8.22 8.93
CA MET A 152 -2.92 7.28 10.04
C MET A 152 -2.92 5.82 9.59
N VAL A 153 -3.83 5.43 8.69
CA VAL A 153 -3.87 4.07 8.15
C VAL A 153 -2.59 3.77 7.36
N ALA A 154 -2.12 4.71 6.56
CA ALA A 154 -0.89 4.56 5.79
C ALA A 154 0.34 4.41 6.69
N VAL A 155 0.48 5.28 7.69
CA VAL A 155 1.58 5.22 8.67
C VAL A 155 1.55 3.92 9.46
N ALA A 156 0.37 3.50 9.93
CA ALA A 156 0.22 2.24 10.67
C ALA A 156 0.57 1.02 9.81
N LEU A 157 0.21 1.04 8.51
CA LEU A 157 0.61 0.01 7.56
C LEU A 157 2.13 -0.01 7.37
N ILE A 158 2.75 1.14 7.10
CA ILE A 158 4.21 1.26 6.92
C ILE A 158 4.95 0.72 8.16
N TRP A 159 4.54 1.16 9.35
CA TRP A 159 5.09 0.65 10.61
C TRP A 159 4.92 -0.86 10.76
N GLY A 160 3.75 -1.41 10.41
CA GLY A 160 3.49 -2.84 10.44
C GLY A 160 4.41 -3.61 9.49
N LEU A 161 4.57 -3.14 8.26
CA LEU A 161 5.46 -3.75 7.26
C LEU A 161 6.92 -3.78 7.71
N PHE A 162 7.42 -2.71 8.35
CA PHE A 162 8.73 -2.72 8.98
C PHE A 162 8.79 -3.70 10.15
N SER A 163 7.79 -3.68 11.04
CA SER A 163 7.76 -4.51 12.25
C SER A 163 7.69 -6.01 11.94
N TRP A 164 7.04 -6.40 10.84
CA TRP A 164 6.89 -7.80 10.43
C TRP A 164 7.85 -8.23 9.33
N ASN A 165 8.84 -7.39 8.95
CA ASN A 165 9.73 -7.66 7.82
C ASN A 165 10.53 -8.98 7.93
N ALA A 166 10.78 -9.44 9.16
CA ALA A 166 11.57 -10.63 9.46
C ALA A 166 10.71 -11.89 9.66
N ARG A 167 9.39 -11.78 9.57
CA ARG A 167 8.49 -12.91 9.84
C ARG A 167 8.66 -13.99 8.76
N PRO A 168 8.62 -15.29 9.13
CA PRO A 168 8.80 -16.38 8.17
C PRO A 168 7.81 -16.34 7.00
N TRP A 169 6.55 -15.98 7.28
CA TRP A 169 5.50 -15.83 6.27
C TRP A 169 5.72 -14.63 5.34
N ALA A 170 6.63 -13.71 5.67
CA ALA A 170 6.96 -12.54 4.85
C ALA A 170 8.17 -12.77 3.91
N LEU A 171 8.94 -13.83 4.13
CA LEU A 171 10.15 -14.13 3.36
C LEU A 171 9.88 -15.18 2.28
N ALA A 172 10.54 -15.04 1.13
CA ALA A 172 10.63 -16.10 0.15
C ALA A 172 11.58 -17.19 0.66
N GLY A 173 11.10 -18.43 0.81
CA GLY A 173 11.98 -19.60 0.98
C GLY A 173 11.93 -20.41 2.29
N VAL A 174 11.10 -20.07 3.29
CA VAL A 174 11.11 -20.85 4.56
C VAL A 174 10.56 -22.29 4.40
N GLN A 175 9.81 -22.60 3.34
CA GLN A 175 9.31 -23.96 3.11
C GLN A 175 10.33 -24.95 2.50
N GLN A 176 11.48 -24.49 1.97
CA GLN A 176 12.41 -25.39 1.26
C GLN A 176 13.47 -26.07 2.15
N SER A 177 13.74 -25.56 3.36
CA SER A 177 14.75 -26.18 4.25
C SER A 177 14.22 -27.30 5.15
N ALA A 178 12.92 -27.59 5.15
CA ALA A 178 12.34 -28.67 5.96
C ALA A 178 12.27 -30.03 5.22
N ALA A 179 12.50 -30.05 3.91
CA ALA A 179 12.60 -31.28 3.13
C ALA A 179 14.08 -31.68 3.00
N GLY A 180 14.61 -32.32 4.04
CA GLY A 180 15.91 -33.00 3.95
C GLY A 180 15.91 -34.05 2.84
N PRO A 181 17.06 -34.33 2.20
CA PRO A 181 17.14 -35.34 1.14
C PRO A 181 16.62 -36.70 1.66
N PRO A 182 15.88 -37.46 0.83
CA PRO A 182 15.41 -38.78 1.24
C PRO A 182 16.62 -39.63 1.60
N ALA A 183 16.59 -40.22 2.80
CA ALA A 183 17.60 -41.18 3.24
C ALA A 183 17.63 -42.33 2.23
N THR A 184 18.71 -42.41 1.46
CA THR A 184 19.00 -43.56 0.60
C THR A 184 19.51 -44.67 1.50
N SER A 185 18.67 -45.68 1.70
CA SER A 185 19.03 -47.01 2.19
C SER A 185 19.71 -47.83 1.10
#